data_AF-A0A3A8HZ59-F1
#
_entry.id   AF-A0A3A8HZ59-F1
#
_cell.length_a   1.000
_cell.length_b   1.000
_cell.length_c   1.000
_cell.angle_alpha   90.00
_cell.angle_beta   90.00
_cell.angle_gamma   90.00
#
_symmetry.space_group_name_H-M   'P 1'
#
loop_
_entity.id
_entity.type
_entity.pdbx_description
1 polymer ?
#
loop_
_entity_poly.entity_id
_entity_poly.type
_entity_poly.pdbx_seq_one_letter_code
_entity_poly.pdbx_strand_id
1 'polypeptide(L)'
;MQPERQVVGFIARGAVEGGRLFDSIGRALGLPPEGVARFDVDGPSDAAVLVETALRSKGFRTDVTLYVDVSRTRVPSGFTSVEVATRVAALLGEEVLVSPPADDPAVATSWFLVTPDGKRFRADEASPGQDEDEEDSVEIDRASLRPL
;
A
#
# COMPACT_ATOMS: atom_id res chain seq x y z
N MET A 1 9.76 -1.04 -25.89
CA MET A 1 9.27 -1.98 -24.86
C MET A 1 9.01 -1.15 -23.61
N GLN A 2 7.85 -1.30 -22.97
CA GLN A 2 7.67 -0.76 -21.62
C GLN A 2 8.52 -1.60 -20.65
N PRO A 3 9.18 -0.98 -19.65
CA PRO A 3 9.91 -1.73 -18.65
C PRO A 3 8.97 -2.68 -17.91
N GLU A 4 9.45 -3.87 -17.57
CA GLU A 4 8.74 -4.79 -16.70
C GLU A 4 8.59 -4.13 -15.32
N ARG A 5 7.35 -3.87 -14.91
CA ARG A 5 7.04 -3.21 -13.64
C ARG A 5 6.49 -4.23 -12.66
N GLN A 6 7.04 -4.25 -11.47
CA GLN A 6 6.51 -5.02 -10.36
C GLN A 6 5.33 -4.28 -9.74
N VAL A 7 4.24 -5.01 -9.47
CA VAL A 7 3.07 -4.46 -8.78
C VAL A 7 3.19 -4.76 -7.29
N VAL A 8 3.09 -3.71 -6.48
CA VAL A 8 2.95 -3.80 -5.02
C VAL A 8 1.85 -2.85 -4.56
N GLY A 9 1.25 -3.11 -3.40
CA GLY A 9 0.12 -2.30 -2.94
C GLY A 9 -0.08 -2.33 -1.44
N PHE A 10 -0.80 -1.32 -0.96
CA PHE A 10 -1.14 -1.18 0.45
C PHE A 10 -2.34 -0.23 0.63
N ILE A 11 -2.96 -0.26 1.80
CA ILE A 11 -4.09 0.62 2.15
C ILE A 11 -3.72 1.42 3.40
N ALA A 12 -3.71 2.75 3.33
CA ALA A 12 -3.44 3.62 4.47
C ALA A 12 -4.72 3.95 5.26
N ARG A 13 -4.58 4.11 6.59
CA ARG A 13 -5.70 4.40 7.50
C ARG A 13 -6.40 5.72 7.14
N GLY A 14 -5.63 6.82 7.07
CA GLY A 14 -6.15 8.13 6.72
C GLY A 14 -6.48 8.32 5.23
N ALA A 15 -7.21 9.40 4.93
CA ALA A 15 -7.31 9.93 3.57
C ALA A 15 -6.04 10.76 3.29
N VAL A 16 -5.08 10.19 2.57
CA VAL A 16 -3.75 10.77 2.38
C VAL A 16 -3.73 11.60 1.11
N GLU A 17 -3.32 12.87 1.23
CA GLU A 17 -3.15 13.75 0.07
C GLU A 17 -2.03 13.26 -0.86
N GLY A 18 -2.25 13.36 -2.18
CA GLY A 18 -1.34 12.82 -3.19
C GLY A 18 0.10 13.33 -3.09
N GLY A 19 0.31 14.62 -2.79
CA GLY A 19 1.66 15.18 -2.65
C GLY A 19 2.44 14.55 -1.49
N ARG A 20 1.79 14.39 -0.33
CA ARG A 20 2.38 13.74 0.85
C ARG A 20 2.63 12.25 0.61
N LEU A 21 1.69 11.58 -0.06
CA LEU A 21 1.80 10.18 -0.43
C LEU A 21 3.01 9.95 -1.34
N PHE A 22 3.15 10.75 -2.40
CA PHE A 22 4.20 10.56 -3.41
C PHE A 22 5.58 10.88 -2.85
N ASP A 23 5.73 11.93 -2.04
CA ASP A 23 6.99 12.22 -1.31
C ASP A 23 7.36 11.05 -0.37
N SER A 24 6.39 10.49 0.35
CA SER A 24 6.63 9.35 1.26
C SER A 24 7.05 8.09 0.50
N ILE A 25 6.41 7.78 -0.62
CA ILE A 25 6.79 6.65 -1.49
C ILE A 25 8.20 6.89 -2.07
N GLY A 26 8.47 8.09 -2.58
CA GLY A 26 9.77 8.43 -3.17
C GLY A 26 10.90 8.24 -2.16
N ARG A 27 10.73 8.76 -0.94
CA ARG A 27 11.70 8.58 0.16
C ARG A 27 11.85 7.13 0.58
N ALA A 28 10.76 6.37 0.71
CA ALA A 28 10.80 4.94 1.07
C ALA A 28 11.64 4.10 0.08
N LEU A 29 11.66 4.52 -1.19
CA LEU A 29 12.31 3.83 -2.29
C LEU A 29 13.65 4.47 -2.71
N GLY A 30 14.06 5.55 -2.04
CA GLY A 30 15.32 6.26 -2.34
C GLY A 30 15.32 6.95 -3.70
N LEU A 31 14.16 7.43 -4.14
CA LEU A 31 13.95 8.11 -5.42
C LEU A 31 14.04 9.63 -5.28
N PRO A 32 14.43 10.35 -6.34
CA PRO A 32 14.32 11.80 -6.39
C PRO A 32 12.84 12.25 -6.49
N PRO A 33 12.53 13.54 -6.28
CA PRO A 33 11.16 14.06 -6.30
C PRO A 33 10.35 13.72 -7.57
N GLU A 34 11.02 13.68 -8.73
CA GLU A 34 10.46 13.32 -10.03
C GLU A 34 10.35 11.80 -10.28
N GLY A 35 10.82 10.97 -9.35
CA GLY A 35 10.85 9.51 -9.50
C GLY A 35 9.50 8.84 -9.28
N VAL A 36 8.51 9.56 -8.76
CA VAL A 36 7.15 9.06 -8.47
C VAL A 36 6.13 9.95 -9.17
N ALA A 37 5.23 9.34 -9.94
CA ALA A 37 4.17 10.06 -10.64
C ALA A 37 2.82 9.33 -10.48
N ARG A 38 1.73 10.05 -10.71
CA ARG A 38 0.41 9.44 -10.80
C ARG A 38 0.37 8.53 -12.04
N PHE A 39 -0.23 7.36 -11.90
CA PHE A 39 -0.54 6.52 -13.05
C PHE A 39 -1.57 7.25 -13.93
N ASP A 40 -1.19 7.47 -15.17
CA ASP A 40 -2.01 8.09 -16.20
C ASP A 40 -1.72 7.35 -17.51
N VAL A 41 -2.77 6.87 -18.18
CA VAL A 41 -2.67 6.09 -19.42
C VAL A 41 -2.01 6.91 -20.53
N ASP A 42 -2.17 8.24 -20.47
CA ASP A 42 -1.60 9.21 -21.41
C ASP A 42 -0.37 9.94 -20.84
N GLY A 43 0.00 9.65 -19.59
CA GLY A 43 1.03 10.38 -18.84
C GLY A 43 2.46 9.81 -18.98
N PRO A 44 3.46 10.47 -18.35
CA PRO A 44 4.86 10.17 -18.58
C PRO A 44 5.23 8.76 -18.10
N SER A 45 5.62 7.91 -19.04
CA SER A 45 6.10 6.55 -18.81
C SER A 45 7.48 6.49 -18.14
N ASP A 46 8.13 7.64 -17.91
CA ASP A 46 9.52 7.76 -17.48
C ASP A 46 9.70 7.84 -15.95
N ALA A 47 8.64 7.91 -15.15
CA ALA A 47 8.76 7.78 -13.70
C ALA A 47 9.19 6.35 -13.32
N ALA A 48 10.02 6.24 -12.28
CA ALA A 48 10.43 4.93 -11.75
C ALA A 48 9.26 4.23 -11.05
N VAL A 49 8.32 5.01 -10.49
CA VAL A 49 7.11 4.49 -9.84
C VAL A 49 5.90 5.25 -10.34
N LEU A 50 4.91 4.49 -10.80
CA LEU A 50 3.58 5.02 -11.08
C LEU A 50 2.63 4.63 -9.96
N VAL A 51 1.83 5.58 -9.50
CA VAL A 51 0.93 5.44 -8.35
C VAL A 51 -0.51 5.57 -8.80
N GLU A 52 -1.28 4.50 -8.62
CA GLU A 52 -2.74 4.53 -8.69
C GLU A 52 -3.31 4.56 -7.27
N THR A 53 -4.38 5.34 -7.08
CA THR A 53 -5.02 5.51 -5.78
C THR A 53 -6.53 5.44 -5.90
N ALA A 54 -7.19 4.72 -4.97
CA ALA A 54 -8.63 4.79 -4.76
C ALA A 54 -8.94 5.27 -3.34
N LEU A 55 -10.01 6.04 -3.17
CA LEU A 55 -10.44 6.58 -1.88
C LEU A 55 -11.72 5.87 -1.43
N ARG A 56 -11.63 5.19 -0.29
CA ARG A 56 -12.75 4.53 0.39
C ARG A 56 -13.44 5.50 1.34
N SER A 57 -14.74 5.29 1.55
CA SER A 57 -15.61 6.17 2.35
C SER A 57 -15.30 6.09 3.86
N LYS A 58 -14.90 4.90 4.36
CA LYS A 58 -14.63 4.61 5.78
C LYS A 58 -13.54 3.54 5.95
N GLY A 59 -13.20 3.21 7.20
CA GLY A 59 -12.17 2.21 7.52
C GLY A 59 -10.74 2.68 7.18
N PHE A 60 -9.95 1.81 6.57
CA PHE A 60 -8.71 2.20 5.89
C PHE A 60 -9.07 2.85 4.55
N ARG A 61 -8.66 4.10 4.37
CA ARG A 61 -9.30 4.98 3.37
C ARG A 61 -8.55 5.11 2.06
N THR A 62 -7.23 5.05 2.05
CA THR A 62 -6.45 5.30 0.82
C THR A 62 -5.85 4.00 0.31
N ASP A 63 -6.46 3.42 -0.71
CA ASP A 63 -5.92 2.26 -1.43
C ASP A 63 -4.86 2.73 -2.43
N VAL A 64 -3.72 2.05 -2.46
CA VAL A 64 -2.54 2.45 -3.23
C VAL A 64 -1.99 1.24 -3.97
N THR A 65 -1.95 1.36 -5.30
CA THR A 65 -1.26 0.42 -6.19
C THR A 65 -0.04 1.11 -6.78
N LEU A 66 1.12 0.46 -6.67
CA LEU A 66 2.38 0.94 -7.20
C LEU A 66 2.85 0.04 -8.33
N TYR A 67 3.18 0.66 -9.46
CA TYR A 67 3.85 0.03 -10.59
C TYR A 67 5.31 0.46 -10.58
N VAL A 68 6.18 -0.42 -10.11
CA VAL A 68 7.58 -0.11 -9.82
C VAL A 68 8.50 -0.67 -10.89
N ASP A 69 9.24 0.21 -11.56
CA ASP A 69 10.40 -0.17 -12.37
C ASP A 69 11.58 -0.50 -11.44
N VAL A 70 11.70 -1.77 -11.09
CA VAL A 70 12.70 -2.26 -10.14
C VAL A 70 14.14 -1.92 -10.55
N SER A 71 14.41 -1.83 -11.86
CA SER A 71 15.74 -1.51 -12.41
C SER A 71 16.21 -0.09 -12.07
N ARG A 72 15.26 0.79 -11.70
CA ARG A 72 15.51 2.20 -11.38
C ARG A 72 15.32 2.54 -9.91
N THR A 73 15.05 1.54 -9.07
CA THR A 73 14.97 1.70 -7.61
C THR A 73 16.25 1.24 -6.92
N ARG A 74 16.55 1.80 -5.75
CA ARG A 74 17.77 1.49 -4.97
C ARG A 74 17.54 0.45 -3.86
N VAL A 75 16.43 -0.29 -3.92
CA VAL A 75 16.06 -1.21 -2.84
C VAL A 75 16.71 -2.58 -3.09
N PRO A 76 17.34 -3.21 -2.07
CA PRO A 76 17.90 -4.55 -2.19
C PRO A 76 16.85 -5.57 -2.66
N SER A 77 17.29 -6.61 -3.36
CA SER A 77 16.45 -7.72 -3.86
C SER A 77 15.50 -8.25 -2.79
N GLY A 78 14.20 -7.93 -2.91
CA GLY A 78 13.17 -8.30 -1.93
C GLY A 78 11.92 -7.41 -1.90
N PHE A 79 11.57 -6.76 -3.02
CA PHE A 79 10.59 -5.67 -3.08
C PHE A 79 9.14 -6.14 -2.83
N THR A 80 8.76 -6.46 -1.60
CA THR A 80 7.40 -6.91 -1.26
C THR A 80 6.52 -5.75 -0.83
N SER A 81 5.20 -5.90 -0.99
CA SER A 81 4.20 -4.96 -0.47
C SER A 81 4.42 -4.64 1.01
N VAL A 82 4.78 -5.64 1.83
CA VAL A 82 5.05 -5.48 3.27
C VAL A 82 6.26 -4.59 3.54
N GLU A 83 7.34 -4.76 2.79
CA GLU A 83 8.54 -3.94 2.95
C GLU A 83 8.28 -2.46 2.60
N VAL A 84 7.60 -2.22 1.48
CA VAL A 84 7.23 -0.87 1.06
C VAL A 84 6.29 -0.23 2.08
N ALA A 85 5.22 -0.95 2.47
CA ALA A 85 4.27 -0.49 3.46
C ALA A 85 4.93 -0.15 4.80
N THR A 86 5.93 -0.92 5.25
CA THR A 86 6.64 -0.62 6.51
C THR A 86 7.34 0.73 6.47
N ARG A 87 8.02 1.04 5.37
CA ARG A 87 8.73 2.31 5.22
C ARG A 87 7.75 3.47 5.04
N VAL A 88 6.70 3.25 4.26
CA VAL A 88 5.68 4.26 3.98
C VAL A 88 4.85 4.57 5.23
N ALA A 89 4.45 3.58 6.03
CA ALA A 89 3.71 3.76 7.28
C ALA A 89 4.44 4.71 8.25
N ALA A 90 5.75 4.53 8.41
CA ALA A 90 6.57 5.39 9.25
C ALA A 90 6.65 6.83 8.72
N LEU A 91 6.76 7.02 7.41
CA LEU A 91 6.82 8.35 6.77
C LEU A 91 5.47 9.07 6.78
N LEU A 92 4.38 8.33 6.58
CA LEU A 92 3.03 8.85 6.67
C LEU A 92 2.56 9.06 8.11
N GLY A 93 3.21 8.45 9.10
CA GLY A 93 2.67 8.46 10.46
C GLY A 93 1.29 7.77 10.55
N GLU A 94 0.97 6.90 9.60
CA GLU A 94 -0.32 6.22 9.45
C GLU A 94 -0.13 4.72 9.59
N GLU A 95 -1.16 4.05 10.10
CA GLU A 95 -1.25 2.60 9.96
C GLU A 95 -1.52 2.23 8.51
N VAL A 96 -0.95 1.12 8.07
CA VAL A 96 -1.05 0.63 6.70
C VAL A 96 -1.39 -0.86 6.72
N LEU A 97 -2.32 -1.27 5.86
CA LEU A 97 -2.62 -2.66 5.58
C LEU A 97 -1.94 -3.12 4.31
N VAL A 98 -1.48 -4.35 4.32
CA VAL A 98 -1.09 -5.08 3.12
C VAL A 98 -1.95 -6.32 3.05
N SER A 99 -2.65 -6.49 1.92
CA SER A 99 -3.33 -7.76 1.66
C SER A 99 -2.28 -8.86 1.60
N PRO A 100 -2.51 -10.03 2.21
CA PRO A 100 -1.64 -11.18 2.00
C PRO A 100 -1.58 -11.49 0.49
N PRO A 101 -0.46 -12.06 0.00
CA PRO A 101 -0.35 -12.42 -1.41
C PRO A 101 -1.54 -13.31 -1.80
N ALA A 102 -2.25 -12.85 -2.82
CA ALA A 102 -3.51 -13.44 -3.27
C ALA A 102 -3.23 -14.70 -4.09
N ASP A 103 -2.98 -15.82 -3.41
CA ASP A 103 -2.96 -17.15 -4.04
C ASP A 103 -4.02 -18.10 -3.44
N ASP A 104 -4.83 -17.63 -2.48
CA ASP A 104 -5.91 -18.44 -1.88
C ASP A 104 -7.10 -17.56 -1.40
N PRO A 105 -8.32 -17.75 -1.94
CA PRO A 105 -9.51 -17.04 -1.48
C PRO A 105 -9.88 -17.35 -0.01
N ALA A 106 -9.35 -18.40 0.61
CA ALA A 106 -9.48 -18.66 2.04
C ALA A 106 -8.52 -17.82 2.92
N VAL A 107 -7.50 -17.18 2.31
CA VAL A 107 -6.55 -16.27 2.97
C VAL A 107 -7.01 -14.80 2.88
N ALA A 108 -8.11 -14.54 2.15
CA ALA A 108 -8.67 -13.21 1.89
C ALA A 108 -9.17 -12.45 3.14
N THR A 109 -9.18 -13.07 4.32
CA THR A 109 -9.67 -12.44 5.56
C THR A 109 -8.58 -12.00 6.53
N SER A 110 -7.33 -12.44 6.32
CA SER A 110 -6.20 -11.99 7.13
C SER A 110 -5.49 -10.84 6.43
N TRP A 111 -4.99 -9.87 7.19
CA TRP A 111 -4.26 -8.69 6.74
C TRP A 111 -2.93 -8.58 7.48
N PHE A 112 -1.93 -7.98 6.83
CA PHE A 112 -0.74 -7.51 7.54
C PHE A 112 -0.90 -6.03 7.88
N LEU A 113 -1.11 -5.76 9.17
CA LEU A 113 -1.13 -4.41 9.71
C LEU A 113 0.29 -3.98 10.05
N VAL A 114 0.71 -2.84 9.50
CA VAL A 114 1.96 -2.18 9.84
C VAL A 114 1.65 -0.84 10.50
N THR A 115 2.22 -0.64 11.69
CA THR A 115 2.03 0.59 12.47
C THR A 115 3.12 1.62 12.15
N PRO A 116 2.90 2.92 12.46
CA PRO A 116 3.88 3.97 12.20
C PRO A 116 5.24 3.78 12.89
N ASP A 117 5.28 3.08 14.02
CA ASP A 117 6.51 2.74 14.74
C ASP A 117 7.22 1.50 14.17
N GLY A 118 6.73 0.96 13.05
CA GLY A 118 7.34 -0.14 12.30
C GLY A 118 6.98 -1.53 12.82
N LYS A 119 6.09 -1.66 13.82
CA LYS A 119 5.60 -2.97 14.26
C LYS A 119 4.67 -3.57 13.21
N ARG A 120 4.67 -4.90 13.15
CA ARG A 120 3.89 -5.67 12.20
C ARG A 120 3.01 -6.66 12.94
N PHE A 121 1.79 -6.79 12.49
CA PHE A 121 0.81 -7.71 13.04
C PHE A 121 0.11 -8.44 11.91
N ARG A 122 -0.20 -9.71 12.13
CA ARG A 122 -1.31 -10.36 11.44
C ARG A 122 -2.61 -9.91 12.11
N ALA A 123 -3.62 -9.62 11.32
CA ALA A 123 -4.93 -9.17 11.78
C ALA A 123 -6.03 -9.77 10.92
N ASP A 124 -7.25 -9.88 11.43
CA ASP A 124 -8.42 -10.28 10.67
C ASP A 124 -9.35 -9.09 10.44
N GLU A 125 -10.11 -9.14 9.34
CA GLU A 125 -11.11 -8.13 9.02
C GLU A 125 -12.32 -8.22 9.96
N ALA A 126 -12.83 -7.08 10.43
CA ALA A 126 -13.90 -7.03 11.44
C ALA A 126 -15.26 -7.48 10.92
N SER A 127 -15.61 -7.13 9.67
CA SER A 127 -16.92 -7.43 9.06
C SER A 127 -16.78 -7.69 7.55
N PRO A 128 -16.26 -8.85 7.12
CA PRO A 128 -16.13 -9.15 5.71
C PRO A 128 -17.52 -9.29 5.06
N GLY A 129 -17.87 -8.34 4.18
CA GLY A 129 -19.01 -8.44 3.27
C GLY A 129 -20.41 -8.46 3.90
N GLN A 130 -20.64 -7.71 4.99
CA GLN A 130 -21.94 -7.76 5.70
C GLN A 130 -22.93 -6.63 5.40
N ASP A 131 -22.57 -5.58 4.65
CA ASP A 131 -23.52 -4.51 4.30
C ASP A 131 -23.26 -3.96 2.89
N GLU A 132 -24.31 -3.86 2.06
CA GLU A 132 -24.26 -3.36 0.67
C GLU A 132 -23.80 -1.87 0.60
N ASP A 133 -23.96 -1.12 1.70
CA ASP A 133 -23.46 0.25 1.87
C ASP A 133 -22.00 0.32 2.41
N GLU A 134 -21.43 -0.83 2.78
CA GLU A 134 -20.10 -0.96 3.40
C GLU A 134 -19.11 -1.79 2.56
N GLU A 135 -19.49 -2.22 1.35
CA GLU A 135 -18.71 -3.12 0.48
C GLU A 135 -17.27 -2.66 0.19
N ASP A 136 -16.98 -1.37 0.32
CA ASP A 136 -15.65 -0.81 0.06
C ASP A 136 -14.89 -0.41 1.35
N SER A 137 -15.37 -0.83 2.53
CA SER A 137 -14.68 -0.54 3.80
C SER A 137 -13.86 -1.71 4.30
N VAL A 138 -12.58 -1.45 4.58
CA VAL A 138 -11.71 -2.42 5.25
C VAL A 138 -11.51 -1.96 6.69
N GLU A 139 -11.99 -2.76 7.64
CA GLU A 139 -11.80 -2.54 9.08
C GLU A 139 -11.15 -3.75 9.73
N ILE A 140 -10.30 -3.51 10.73
CA ILE A 140 -9.55 -4.57 11.39
C ILE A 140 -10.10 -4.82 12.78
N ASP A 141 -10.37 -6.09 13.10
CA ASP A 141 -10.62 -6.50 14.47
C ASP A 141 -9.33 -6.38 15.29
N ARG A 142 -9.27 -5.40 16.19
CA ARG A 142 -8.08 -5.17 17.04
C ARG A 142 -7.82 -6.30 18.03
N ALA A 143 -8.83 -7.10 18.40
CA ALA A 143 -8.64 -8.25 19.28
C ALA A 143 -7.90 -9.42 18.58
N SER A 144 -7.97 -9.46 17.24
CA SER A 144 -7.31 -10.47 16.42
C SER A 144 -5.79 -10.28 16.31
N LEU A 145 -5.25 -9.12 16.68
CA LEU A 145 -3.85 -8.78 16.42
C LEU A 145 -2.87 -9.83 16.99
N ARG A 146 -1.97 -10.31 16.13
CA ARG A 146 -0.86 -11.21 16.48
C ARG A 146 0.45 -10.64 15.95
N PRO A 147 1.46 -10.40 16.81
CA PRO A 147 2.78 -9.94 16.36
C PRO A 147 3.40 -10.91 15.34
N LEU A 148 4.14 -10.36 14.39
CA LEU A 148 4.98 -11.11 13.44
C LEU A 148 6.44 -11.17 13.89
#